data_AF-A0A1H6UH60-F1
#
_entry.id   AF-A0A1H6UH60-F1
#
_cell.length_a   1.000
_cell.length_b   1.000
_cell.length_c   1.000
_cell.angle_alpha   90.00
_cell.angle_beta   90.00
_cell.angle_gamma   90.00
#
_symmetry.space_group_name_H-M   'P 1'
#
loop_
_entity.id
_entity.type
_entity.pdbx_description
1 polymer ?
#
loop_
_entity_poly.entity_id
_entity_poly.type
_entity_poly.pdbx_seq_one_letter_code
_entity_poly.pdbx_strand_id
1 'polypeptide(L)' 'MSHFFAMGGYAAYVWPAYAVFFIVLLADFVSPLLRRRRNLRELRARLARQTARQHRSATPAVNS' A
#
# COMPACT_ATOMS: atom_id res chain seq x y z
N MET A 1 -34.32 -21.30 -12.57
CA MET A 1 -33.92 -19.87 -12.58
C MET A 1 -32.47 -19.73 -13.04
N SER A 2 -32.16 -20.17 -14.27
CA SER A 2 -30.78 -20.24 -14.80
C SER A 2 -30.69 -19.85 -16.28
N HIS A 3 -31.80 -19.49 -16.93
CA HIS A 3 -31.85 -19.08 -18.34
C HIS A 3 -31.16 -17.73 -18.62
N PHE A 4 -30.77 -16.96 -17.60
CA PHE A 4 -30.05 -15.69 -17.75
C PHE A 4 -28.56 -15.85 -18.09
N PHE A 5 -27.98 -17.02 -17.80
CA PHE A 5 -26.61 -17.34 -18.18
C PHE A 5 -26.52 -18.03 -19.56
N ALA A 6 -27.65 -18.47 -20.12
CA ALA A 6 -27.71 -19.18 -21.41
C ALA A 6 -27.81 -18.26 -22.65
N MET A 7 -28.02 -16.95 -22.45
CA MET A 7 -27.67 -15.90 -23.44
C MET A 7 -26.18 -15.50 -23.34
N GLY A 8 -25.37 -16.30 -22.62
CA GLY A 8 -23.99 -16.73 -22.85
C GLY A 8 -22.86 -15.73 -23.09
N GLY A 9 -23.00 -14.82 -24.06
CA GLY A 9 -21.88 -14.00 -24.54
C GLY A 9 -21.74 -12.67 -23.82
N TYR A 10 -22.84 -12.02 -23.47
CA TYR A 10 -22.81 -10.61 -23.03
C TYR A 10 -22.13 -10.40 -21.68
N ALA A 11 -22.32 -11.31 -20.72
CA ALA A 11 -21.70 -11.21 -19.41
C ALA A 11 -20.16 -11.26 -19.52
N ALA A 12 -19.62 -12.05 -20.47
CA ALA A 12 -18.19 -12.14 -20.74
C ALA A 12 -17.61 -10.87 -21.38
N TYR A 13 -18.41 -10.05 -22.07
CA TYR A 13 -17.99 -8.73 -22.58
C TYR A 13 -18.10 -7.62 -21.53
N VAL A 14 -19.10 -7.70 -20.66
CA VAL A 14 -19.38 -6.67 -19.65
C VAL A 14 -18.45 -6.78 -18.44
N TRP A 15 -18.11 -8.01 -18.03
CA TRP A 15 -17.17 -8.27 -16.95
C TRP A 15 -15.79 -7.60 -17.12
N PRO A 16 -15.10 -7.72 -18.26
CA PRO A 16 -13.80 -7.06 -18.44
C PRO A 16 -13.91 -5.54 -18.42
N ALA A 17 -15.01 -4.94 -18.93
CA ALA A 17 -15.23 -3.50 -18.82
C ALA A 17 -15.35 -3.05 -17.35
N TYR A 18 -16.13 -3.77 -16.54
CA TYR A 18 -16.20 -3.53 -15.09
C TYR A 18 -14.88 -3.82 -14.38
N ALA A 19 -14.16 -4.87 -14.77
CA ALA A 19 -12.87 -5.21 -14.17
C ALA A 19 -11.84 -4.11 -14.43
N VAL A 20 -11.75 -3.59 -15.66
CA VAL A 20 -10.86 -2.47 -15.99
C VAL A 20 -11.25 -1.22 -15.21
N PHE A 21 -12.54 -0.88 -15.16
CA PHE A 21 -13.02 0.25 -14.35
C PHE A 21 -12.66 0.10 -12.87
N PHE A 22 -12.88 -1.09 -12.31
CA PHE A 22 -12.57 -1.39 -10.92
C PHE A 22 -11.07 -1.37 -10.65
N ILE A 23 -10.23 -1.88 -11.57
CA ILE A 23 -8.76 -1.81 -11.48
C ILE A 23 -8.29 -0.36 -11.50
N VAL A 24 -8.83 0.47 -12.40
CA VAL A 24 -8.48 1.90 -12.47
C VAL A 24 -8.91 2.61 -11.18
N LEU A 25 -10.14 2.39 -10.72
CA LEU A 25 -10.63 2.95 -9.46
C LEU A 25 -9.73 2.53 -8.29
N LEU A 26 -9.40 1.24 -8.20
CA LEU A 26 -8.54 0.71 -7.15
C LEU A 26 -7.14 1.28 -7.26
N ALA A 27 -6.55 1.38 -8.45
CA ALA A 27 -5.24 1.98 -8.66
C ALA A 27 -5.23 3.46 -8.25
N ASP A 28 -6.27 4.20 -8.61
CA ASP A 28 -6.43 5.61 -8.26
C ASP A 28 -6.66 5.81 -6.76
N PHE A 29 -7.38 4.90 -6.09
CA PHE A 29 -7.62 4.93 -4.65
C PHE A 29 -6.43 4.41 -3.83
N VAL A 30 -5.71 3.43 -4.37
CA VAL A 30 -4.53 2.83 -3.76
C VAL A 30 -3.33 3.76 -3.90
N SER A 31 -3.21 4.55 -4.96
CA SER A 31 -2.16 5.56 -5.15
C SER A 31 -2.01 6.53 -3.95
N PRO A 32 -3.06 7.25 -3.49
CA PRO A 32 -2.99 8.13 -2.32
C PRO A 32 -2.77 7.32 -1.03
N LEU A 33 -3.33 6.11 -0.92
CA LEU A 33 -3.17 5.27 0.27
C LEU A 33 -1.74 4.73 0.42
N LEU A 34 -1.11 4.29 -0.68
CA LEU A 34 0.29 3.87 -0.74
C LEU A 34 1.22 5.06 -0.52
N ARG A 35 0.90 6.22 -1.07
CA ARG A 35 1.69 7.46 -0.87
C ARG A 35 1.66 7.86 0.61
N ARG A 36 0.50 7.76 1.26
CA ARG A 36 0.33 7.98 2.70
C ARG A 36 1.09 6.93 3.54
N ARG A 37 1.03 5.65 3.16
CA ARG A 37 1.76 4.55 3.84
C ARG A 37 3.27 4.60 3.64
N ARG A 38 3.75 5.02 2.46
CA ARG A 38 5.17 5.19 2.15
C ARG A 38 5.79 6.25 3.06
N ASN A 39 5.12 7.38 3.24
CA ASN A 39 5.57 8.44 4.15
C ASN A 39 5.79 7.93 5.58
N LEU A 40 4.87 7.10 6.10
CA LEU A 40 5.00 6.51 7.43
C LEU A 40 6.12 5.48 7.54
N ARG A 41 6.36 4.68 6.49
CA ARG A 41 7.48 3.72 6.45
C ARG A 41 8.82 4.42 6.45
N GLU A 42 8.95 5.52 5.71
CA GLU A 42 10.17 6.31 5.67
C GLU A 42 10.45 7.00 7.01
N LEU A 43 9.41 7.53 7.66
CA LEU A 43 9.52 8.12 8.99
C LEU A 43 10.00 7.11 10.03
N ARG A 44 9.42 5.90 10.04
CA ARG A 44 9.85 4.82 10.94
C ARG A 44 11.30 4.40 10.70
N ALA A 45 11.73 4.30 9.44
CA ALA A 45 13.11 3.95 9.10
C ALA A 45 14.13 5.03 9.50
N ARG A 46 13.71 6.31 9.55
CA ARG A 46 14.54 7.42 10.05
C ARG A 46 14.61 7.43 11.58
N LEU A 47 13.48 7.26 12.26
CA LEU A 47 13.41 7.19 13.72
C LEU A 47 14.24 6.03 14.26
N ALA A 48 14.12 4.82 13.70
CA ALA A 48 14.90 3.65 14.13
C ALA A 48 16.42 3.89 14.06
N ARG A 49 16.88 4.65 13.06
CA ARG A 49 18.30 5.03 12.93
C ARG A 49 18.75 6.08 13.94
N GLN A 50 17.87 7.02 14.30
CA GLN A 50 18.17 8.04 15.31
C GLN A 50 18.25 7.43 16.72
N THR A 51 17.31 6.55 17.08
CA THR A 51 17.31 5.85 18.38
C THR A 51 18.56 5.00 18.56
N ALA A 52 19.01 4.30 17.51
CA ALA A 52 20.23 3.51 17.54
C ALA A 52 21.51 4.37 17.71
N ARG A 53 21.52 5.62 17.21
CA ARG A 53 22.67 6.52 17.36
C ARG A 53 22.70 7.21 18.73
N GLN A 54 21.53 7.59 19.28
CA GLN A 54 21.44 8.24 20.59
C GLN A 54 21.87 7.33 21.74
N HIS A 55 21.59 6.03 21.66
CA HIS A 55 22.07 5.07 22.68
C HIS A 55 23.60 4.91 22.70
N ARG A 56 24.31 5.21 21.61
CA ARG A 56 25.78 5.10 21.55
C ARG A 56 26.50 6.33 22.09
N SER A 57 25.85 7.49 22.08
CA SER A 57 26.38 8.73 22.67
C SER A 57 26.15 8.85 24.18
N ALA A 58 25.41 7.92 24.79
CA ALA A 58 25.21 7.82 26.24
C ALA A 58 26.17 6.83 26.92
N THR A 59 27.32 6.54 26.30
CA THR A 59 28.47 5.98 27.04
C THR A 59 29.39 7.15 27.39
N PRO A 60 29.24 7.77 28.58
CA PRO A 60 30.25 8.66 29.10
C PRO A 60 31.42 7.77 29.50
N ALA A 61 32.33 7.51 28.57
CA ALA A 61 33.68 7.07 28.91
C ALA A 61 34.44 8.28 29.47
N VAL A 62 33.92 8.80 30.59
CA VAL A 62 34.71 9.51 31.58
C VAL A 62 35.51 8.41 32.29
N ASN A 63 36.66 8.06 31.72
CA ASN A 63 37.63 7.26 32.45
C ASN A 63 38.77 8.18 32.87
N SER A 64 38.70 8.48 34.17
CA SER A 64 39.72 8.93 35.11
C SER A 64 41.13 8.40 34.85
#